data_AF-A0A9J6GZN6-F1
#
_entry.id   AF-A0A9J6GZN6-F1
#
_cell.length_a   1.000
_cell.length_b   1.000
_cell.length_c   1.000
_cell.angle_alpha   90.00
_cell.angle_beta   90.00
_cell.angle_gamma   90.00
#
_symmetry.space_group_name_H-M   'P 1'
#
loop_
_entity.id
_entity.type
_entity.pdbx_description
1 polymer ?
#
loop_
_entity_poly.entity_id
_entity_poly.type
_entity_poly.pdbx_seq_one_letter_code
_entity_poly.pdbx_strand_id
1 'polypeptide(L)'
;MIVFAGNKVPYTLTYEWLEKRCYIYRKTRPVCLNCGEPGHRADVCPKPKGYACAICGRPNPTEEHPCTPVCVLCKGSHQTYAKECPLKFFRPDKPSKIADGEHKNEKNGEGRSQSRGRQQVRLRTSTSTSTTRGRSSSRDRSTSRRRQSTRKARNTSSNREGHAWSDKPWSHPPARQTSATKQTSSGRLLPGVEKTSSKVSCADWPPLPTHAQHTQQNDELQALRKENNTLKARLAVMEARIEELTKKNTQQHGMIETNTNSSPLQAQPQQHGQVQPHPPPSLGDIYQQIIQEFRAFREQTQAQLQKAQEKFTEMGEQIAGNRRYIQTANTATRREMQERKKRRKEPDLCKDTGILIQTPYATPL
;
A
#
# COMPACT_ATOMS: atom_id res chain seq x y z
N MET A 1 6.96 -3.88 -0.53
CA MET A 1 7.26 -4.03 0.92
C MET A 1 7.30 -2.63 1.51
N ILE A 2 6.61 -2.37 2.62
CA ILE A 2 6.64 -1.06 3.31
C ILE A 2 7.53 -1.22 4.55
N VAL A 3 8.50 -0.32 4.72
CA VAL A 3 9.39 -0.28 5.89
C VAL A 3 9.01 0.92 6.74
N PHE A 4 8.78 0.70 8.04
CA PHE A 4 8.49 1.75 9.00
C PHE A 4 9.75 2.10 9.78
N ALA A 5 10.01 3.39 9.98
CA ALA A 5 11.03 3.82 10.93
C ALA A 5 10.50 3.60 12.37
N GLY A 6 11.23 2.82 13.18
CA GLY A 6 10.92 2.57 14.58
C GLY A 6 10.49 1.13 14.91
N ASN A 7 10.22 0.87 16.18
CA ASN A 7 9.99 -0.48 16.73
C ASN A 7 8.51 -0.90 16.77
N LYS A 8 7.60 -0.09 16.19
CA LYS A 8 6.15 -0.33 16.23
C LYS A 8 5.57 -0.20 14.82
N VAL A 9 4.85 -1.24 14.40
CA VAL A 9 4.07 -1.22 13.15
C VAL A 9 2.66 -0.70 13.48
N PRO A 10 2.17 0.37 12.81
CA PRO A 10 0.79 0.84 13.01
C PRO A 10 -0.20 -0.24 12.58
N TYR A 11 -1.40 -0.29 13.16
CA TYR A 11 -2.39 -1.33 12.83
C TYR A 11 -2.97 -1.15 11.42
N THR A 12 -3.23 0.10 11.02
CA THR A 12 -3.65 0.46 9.67
C THR A 12 -2.75 1.54 9.11
N LEU A 13 -2.50 1.48 7.81
CA LEU A 13 -1.79 2.49 7.03
C LEU A 13 -2.71 2.95 5.91
N THR A 14 -2.78 4.25 5.66
CA THR A 14 -3.46 4.80 4.49
C THR A 14 -2.44 4.91 3.37
N TYR A 15 -2.55 4.06 2.36
CA TYR A 15 -1.69 4.05 1.17
C TYR A 15 -2.57 4.08 -0.07
N GLU A 16 -2.30 5.00 -0.99
CA GLU A 16 -3.13 5.23 -2.19
C GLU A 16 -4.63 5.28 -1.84
N TRP A 17 -4.98 6.01 -0.76
CA TRP A 17 -6.38 6.24 -0.34
C TRP A 17 -7.12 5.01 0.19
N LEU A 18 -6.47 3.86 0.21
CA LEU A 18 -6.99 2.65 0.84
C LEU A 18 -6.42 2.51 2.24
N GLU A 19 -7.31 2.34 3.22
CA GLU A 19 -6.90 1.89 4.54
C GLU A 19 -6.54 0.40 4.45
N LYS A 20 -5.26 0.10 4.57
CA LYS A 20 -4.73 -1.26 4.56
C LYS A 20 -4.32 -1.64 5.97
N ARG A 21 -4.77 -2.81 6.44
CA ARG A 21 -4.24 -3.39 7.68
C ARG A 21 -2.78 -3.77 7.47
N CYS A 22 -1.93 -3.29 8.37
CA CYS A 22 -0.52 -3.67 8.38
C CYS A 22 -0.37 -4.99 9.12
N TYR A 23 0.38 -5.91 8.52
CA TYR A 23 0.82 -7.11 9.21
C TYR A 23 2.34 -7.02 9.39
N ILE A 24 2.82 -7.39 10.57
CA ILE A 24 4.26 -7.55 10.79
C ILE A 24 4.74 -8.62 9.82
N TYR A 25 5.65 -8.24 8.93
CA TYR A 25 6.28 -9.18 8.02
C TYR A 25 7.04 -10.23 8.83
N ARG A 26 6.59 -11.47 8.76
CA ARG A 26 7.29 -12.62 9.33
C ARG A 26 8.04 -13.29 8.19
N LYS A 27 9.37 -13.19 8.19
CA LYS A 27 10.22 -13.85 7.20
C LYS A 27 9.89 -15.34 7.20
N THR A 28 9.42 -15.86 6.08
CA THR A 28 9.17 -17.30 5.93
C THR A 28 10.46 -18.00 5.54
N ARG A 29 10.63 -19.26 5.94
CA ARG A 29 11.73 -20.09 5.43
C ARG A 29 11.46 -20.35 3.94
N PRO A 30 12.36 -19.95 3.01
CA PRO A 30 12.14 -20.23 1.60
C PRO A 30 12.26 -21.74 1.37
N VAL A 31 11.30 -22.28 0.64
CA VAL A 31 11.30 -23.61 0.04
C VAL A 31 11.13 -23.41 -1.45
N CYS A 32 12.04 -23.98 -2.22
CA CYS A 32 11.98 -23.94 -3.66
C CYS A 32 10.78 -24.76 -4.15
N LEU A 33 9.85 -24.12 -4.83
CA LEU A 33 8.69 -24.81 -5.43
C LEU A 33 9.09 -25.73 -6.58
N ASN A 34 10.30 -25.55 -7.14
CA ASN A 34 10.81 -26.39 -8.22
C ASN A 34 11.40 -27.68 -7.65
N CYS A 35 12.50 -27.62 -6.91
CA CYS A 35 13.18 -28.83 -6.41
C CYS A 35 12.68 -29.33 -5.06
N GLY A 36 11.80 -28.57 -4.37
CA GLY A 36 11.29 -28.94 -3.06
C GLY A 36 12.30 -28.77 -1.91
N GLU A 37 13.51 -28.26 -2.15
CA GLU A 37 14.52 -28.09 -1.10
C GLU A 37 14.36 -26.73 -0.38
N PRO A 38 14.55 -26.68 0.95
CA PRO A 38 14.60 -25.41 1.68
C PRO A 38 15.89 -24.62 1.39
N GLY A 39 15.84 -23.31 1.55
CA GLY A 39 17.02 -22.42 1.53
C GLY A 39 17.11 -21.49 0.33
N HIS A 40 16.39 -21.77 -0.76
CA HIS A 40 16.42 -20.96 -1.97
C HIS A 40 15.03 -20.80 -2.59
N ARG A 41 14.91 -19.87 -3.56
CA ARG A 41 13.68 -19.61 -4.31
C ARG A 41 13.73 -20.31 -5.67
N ALA A 42 12.57 -20.49 -6.31
CA ALA A 42 12.47 -21.15 -7.61
C ALA A 42 13.30 -20.46 -8.71
N ASP A 43 13.37 -19.12 -8.70
CA ASP A 43 14.13 -18.30 -9.66
C ASP A 43 15.65 -18.44 -9.55
N VAL A 44 16.16 -18.92 -8.41
CA VAL A 44 17.61 -19.15 -8.16
C VAL A 44 17.89 -20.62 -7.86
N CYS A 45 17.03 -21.51 -8.35
CA CYS A 45 17.16 -22.94 -8.13
C CYS A 45 18.38 -23.50 -8.87
N PRO A 46 19.31 -24.20 -8.19
CA PRO A 46 20.42 -24.88 -8.85
C PRO A 46 19.96 -26.05 -9.74
N LYS A 47 18.72 -26.52 -9.55
CA LYS A 47 18.08 -27.61 -10.32
C LYS A 47 16.83 -27.07 -11.04
N PRO A 48 16.97 -26.29 -12.13
CA PRO A 48 15.83 -25.68 -12.81
C PRO A 48 14.91 -26.69 -13.52
N LYS A 49 15.41 -27.90 -13.81
CA LYS A 49 14.61 -28.99 -14.41
C LYS A 49 14.04 -29.99 -13.40
N GLY A 50 14.39 -29.87 -12.11
CA GLY A 50 13.85 -30.75 -11.08
C GLY A 50 12.46 -30.29 -10.71
N TYR A 51 11.44 -31.12 -10.94
CA TYR A 51 10.06 -30.85 -10.54
C TYR A 51 9.75 -31.64 -9.26
N ALA A 52 9.36 -30.96 -8.20
CA ALA A 52 8.87 -31.56 -6.98
C ALA A 52 7.36 -31.36 -6.90
N CYS A 53 6.65 -32.36 -6.37
CA CYS A 53 5.21 -32.22 -6.18
C CYS A 53 4.92 -31.06 -5.21
N ALA A 54 4.05 -30.11 -5.62
CA ALA A 54 3.66 -28.98 -4.77
C ALA A 54 2.89 -29.38 -3.50
N ILE A 55 2.34 -30.59 -3.46
CA ILE A 55 1.52 -31.10 -2.34
C ILE A 55 2.39 -31.92 -1.37
N CYS A 56 3.11 -32.93 -1.87
CA CYS A 56 3.90 -33.84 -1.03
C CYS A 56 5.41 -33.55 -0.98
N GLY A 57 5.92 -32.67 -1.84
CA GLY A 57 7.35 -32.35 -1.93
C GLY A 57 8.22 -33.47 -2.51
N ARG A 58 7.64 -34.58 -3.00
CA ARG A 58 8.38 -35.67 -3.63
C ARG A 58 9.08 -35.17 -4.91
N PRO A 59 10.39 -35.40 -5.10
CA PRO A 59 11.10 -35.02 -6.31
C PRO A 59 10.74 -35.95 -7.47
N ASN A 60 10.63 -35.39 -8.68
CA ASN A 60 10.25 -36.03 -9.93
C ASN A 60 9.06 -36.99 -9.79
N PRO A 61 7.90 -36.51 -9.30
CA PRO A 61 6.70 -37.31 -9.24
C PRO A 61 6.24 -37.69 -10.65
N THR A 62 5.68 -38.90 -10.81
CA THR A 62 4.87 -39.22 -11.99
C THR A 62 3.59 -38.37 -11.98
N GLU A 63 3.04 -38.06 -13.16
CA GLU A 63 1.85 -37.21 -13.32
C GLU A 63 0.68 -37.70 -12.46
N GLU A 64 0.53 -39.02 -12.35
CA GLU A 64 -0.43 -39.68 -11.47
C GLU A 64 0.32 -40.43 -10.36
N HIS A 65 0.69 -39.74 -9.28
CA HIS A 65 1.19 -40.39 -8.08
C HIS A 65 0.18 -40.23 -6.93
N PRO A 66 -0.01 -41.26 -6.08
CA PRO A 66 -0.83 -41.13 -4.88
C PRO A 66 -0.17 -40.10 -3.96
N CYS A 67 -0.80 -38.93 -3.86
CA CYS A 67 -0.21 -37.78 -3.20
C CYS A 67 -0.73 -37.65 -1.78
N THR A 68 0.14 -37.85 -0.79
CA THR A 68 -0.16 -37.55 0.61
C THR A 68 0.52 -36.23 0.98
N PRO A 69 -0.20 -35.22 1.50
CA PRO A 69 0.40 -33.92 1.83
C PRO A 69 1.41 -34.07 2.96
N VAL A 70 2.67 -33.76 2.66
CA VAL A 70 3.78 -33.77 3.62
C VAL A 70 4.51 -32.44 3.51
N CYS A 71 4.69 -31.79 4.66
CA CYS A 71 5.36 -30.51 4.72
C CYS A 71 6.88 -30.69 4.62
N VAL A 72 7.51 -30.11 3.61
CA VAL A 72 8.97 -30.18 3.43
C VAL A 72 9.73 -29.62 4.65
N LEU A 73 9.18 -28.59 5.29
CA LEU A 73 9.87 -27.89 6.38
C LEU A 73 9.89 -28.70 7.68
N CYS A 74 8.75 -29.28 8.07
CA CYS A 74 8.60 -29.96 9.37
C CYS A 74 8.24 -31.44 9.27
N LYS A 75 8.10 -31.98 8.05
CA LYS A 75 7.71 -33.36 7.75
C LYS A 75 6.35 -33.78 8.35
N GLY A 76 5.47 -32.81 8.64
CA GLY A 76 4.12 -33.06 9.17
C GLY A 76 3.08 -33.31 8.07
N SER A 77 1.90 -33.80 8.47
CA SER A 77 0.76 -34.16 7.59
C SER A 77 -0.05 -32.95 7.10
N HIS A 78 0.63 -31.94 6.54
CA HIS A 78 0.01 -30.76 5.96
C HIS A 78 0.81 -30.28 4.76
N GLN A 79 0.19 -29.50 3.88
CA GLN A 79 0.87 -28.93 2.73
C GLN A 79 1.98 -27.95 3.17
N THR A 80 3.11 -27.95 2.47
CA THR A 80 4.18 -26.97 2.68
C THR A 80 3.62 -25.54 2.65
N TYR A 81 4.00 -24.72 3.62
CA TYR A 81 3.46 -23.37 3.88
C TYR A 81 2.04 -23.25 4.46
N ALA A 82 1.41 -24.35 4.89
CA ALA A 82 0.18 -24.28 5.68
C ALA A 82 0.38 -23.38 6.92
N LYS A 83 -0.70 -22.73 7.38
CA LYS A 83 -0.66 -21.83 8.55
C LYS A 83 -0.27 -22.57 9.84
N GLU A 84 -0.51 -23.87 9.87
CA GLU A 84 -0.23 -24.77 10.99
C GLU A 84 1.23 -25.23 11.07
N CYS A 85 2.04 -24.97 10.03
CA CYS A 85 3.45 -25.37 10.02
C CYS A 85 4.26 -24.57 11.04
N PRO A 86 4.83 -25.20 12.09
CA PRO A 86 5.58 -24.50 13.13
C PRO A 86 6.90 -23.92 12.61
N LEU A 87 7.45 -24.49 11.54
CA LEU A 87 8.72 -24.10 10.92
C LEU A 87 8.56 -23.16 9.71
N LYS A 88 7.33 -22.78 9.34
CA LYS A 88 7.07 -21.86 8.22
C LYS A 88 7.74 -20.51 8.43
N PHE A 89 7.65 -19.97 9.64
CA PHE A 89 8.19 -18.65 9.96
C PHE A 89 9.58 -18.81 10.56
N PHE A 90 10.55 -18.08 10.01
CA PHE A 90 11.86 -17.93 10.60
C PHE A 90 11.67 -17.26 11.96
N ARG A 91 11.82 -18.05 13.03
CA ARG A 91 12.10 -17.51 14.34
C ARG A 91 13.58 -17.18 14.29
N PRO A 92 14.00 -15.91 14.29
CA PRO A 92 15.38 -15.63 14.65
C PRO A 92 15.54 -16.30 16.00
N ASP A 93 16.40 -17.31 16.08
CA ASP A 93 16.72 -17.92 17.35
C ASP A 93 17.05 -16.74 18.24
N LYS A 94 16.21 -16.52 19.27
CA LYS A 94 16.57 -15.56 20.32
C LYS A 94 17.99 -15.98 20.64
N PRO A 95 19.01 -15.11 20.50
CA PRO A 95 20.39 -15.51 20.70
C PRO A 95 20.36 -16.30 21.98
N SER A 96 20.57 -17.61 21.85
CA SER A 96 20.54 -18.48 23.00
C SER A 96 21.49 -17.78 23.94
N LYS A 97 21.04 -17.48 25.16
CA LYS A 97 21.94 -16.99 26.19
C LYS A 97 22.86 -18.18 26.46
N ILE A 98 23.78 -18.43 25.53
CA ILE A 98 24.89 -19.34 25.68
C ILE A 98 25.73 -18.64 26.72
N ALA A 99 25.41 -18.98 27.97
CA ALA A 99 26.38 -19.22 29.02
C ALA A 99 27.61 -18.29 29.01
N ASP A 100 27.44 -16.98 29.13
CA ASP A 100 28.48 -16.10 29.70
C ASP A 100 28.66 -16.36 31.22
N GLY A 101 28.18 -17.50 31.74
CA GLY A 101 28.09 -17.83 33.17
C GLY A 101 29.06 -18.90 33.67
N GLU A 102 29.82 -19.60 32.80
CA GLU A 102 30.65 -20.75 33.21
C GLU A 102 32.17 -20.50 33.12
N HIS A 103 32.63 -19.27 33.35
CA HIS A 103 34.08 -18.97 33.48
C HIS A 103 34.46 -18.19 34.76
N LYS A 104 33.76 -18.43 35.88
CA LYS A 104 34.08 -17.76 37.16
C LYS A 104 34.16 -18.66 38.41
N ASN A 105 34.45 -19.95 38.28
CA ASN A 105 34.58 -20.80 39.47
C ASN A 105 35.79 -21.75 39.48
N GLU A 106 36.95 -21.31 38.98
CA GLU A 106 38.17 -22.13 38.94
C GLU A 106 39.44 -21.40 39.43
N LYS A 107 39.32 -20.48 40.41
CA LYS A 107 40.51 -19.81 41.03
C LYS A 107 40.45 -19.66 42.55
N ASN A 108 39.86 -20.62 43.27
CA ASN A 108 39.96 -20.68 44.74
C ASN A 108 40.50 -22.04 45.22
N GLY A 109 41.58 -22.51 44.59
CA GLY A 109 42.33 -23.69 45.03
C GLY A 109 43.84 -23.46 44.90
N GLU A 110 44.49 -23.29 46.06
CA GLU A 110 45.88 -23.64 46.36
C GLU A 110 47.05 -22.76 45.84
N GLY A 111 47.94 -22.40 46.79
CA GLY A 111 49.25 -21.76 46.55
C GLY A 111 49.45 -20.47 47.36
N ARG A 112 49.62 -20.53 48.70
CA ARG A 112 50.92 -20.62 49.40
C ARG A 112 52.05 -19.73 48.83
N SER A 113 52.41 -18.73 49.64
CA SER A 113 53.78 -18.25 49.94
C SER A 113 54.66 -17.64 48.83
N GLN A 114 55.02 -16.35 49.04
CA GLN A 114 56.35 -15.71 48.90
C GLN A 114 56.19 -14.25 48.41
N SER A 115 56.23 -13.28 49.33
CA SER A 115 57.43 -12.54 49.76
C SER A 115 57.91 -11.45 48.79
N ARG A 116 57.88 -10.21 49.32
CA ARG A 116 58.83 -9.10 49.13
C ARG A 116 58.88 -8.38 47.76
N GLY A 117 58.34 -7.17 47.78
CA GLY A 117 59.20 -5.97 47.77
C GLY A 117 59.28 -5.13 46.48
N ARG A 118 59.49 -3.82 46.71
CA ARG A 118 59.94 -2.74 45.79
C ARG A 118 58.85 -2.09 44.94
N GLN A 119 58.28 -0.96 45.40
CA GLN A 119 58.76 0.43 45.29
C GLN A 119 58.81 0.99 43.85
N GLN A 120 57.96 2.01 43.64
CA GLN A 120 58.10 3.22 42.79
C GLN A 120 58.22 2.98 41.27
N VAL A 121 57.56 3.75 40.39
CA VAL A 121 57.76 5.19 40.15
C VAL A 121 56.55 5.75 39.38
N ARG A 122 56.21 7.01 39.71
CA ARG A 122 55.25 7.90 39.05
C ARG A 122 55.68 8.26 37.62
N LEU A 123 54.72 8.35 36.69
CA LEU A 123 54.61 9.36 35.62
C LEU A 123 53.11 9.38 35.25
N ARG A 124 52.27 10.40 35.46
CA ARG A 124 52.37 11.85 35.23
C ARG A 124 52.82 12.19 33.80
N THR A 125 51.87 12.17 32.88
CA THR A 125 51.80 13.15 31.79
C THR A 125 50.41 13.75 31.75
N SER A 126 50.41 15.05 32.02
CA SER A 126 49.33 16.00 31.89
C SER A 126 49.16 16.33 30.42
N THR A 127 47.92 16.41 29.93
CA THR A 127 47.60 17.38 28.88
C THR A 127 46.23 17.97 29.15
N SER A 128 46.28 19.23 29.52
CA SER A 128 45.19 20.11 29.88
C SER A 128 44.75 20.91 28.66
N THR A 129 43.45 20.90 28.36
CA THR A 129 42.74 22.00 27.71
C THR A 129 41.42 22.24 28.43
N SER A 130 41.48 23.13 29.42
CA SER A 130 40.40 24.03 29.84
C SER A 130 39.89 24.83 28.64
N THR A 131 38.59 25.14 28.47
CA THR A 131 37.90 26.19 29.24
C THR A 131 36.37 26.18 29.00
N THR A 132 35.61 26.26 30.10
CA THR A 132 34.37 27.06 30.38
C THR A 132 33.13 26.91 29.48
N ARG A 133 31.85 26.93 29.90
CA ARG A 133 31.06 27.36 31.08
C ARG A 133 29.67 26.71 30.83
N GLY A 134 29.03 25.95 31.71
CA GLY A 134 28.40 26.40 32.94
C GLY A 134 26.89 26.64 32.76
N ARG A 135 26.03 25.73 33.26
CA ARG A 135 24.96 26.06 34.21
C ARG A 135 24.17 24.83 34.66
N SER A 136 24.18 24.68 35.98
CA SER A 136 23.53 23.69 36.82
C SER A 136 22.01 23.84 36.85
N SER A 137 21.30 22.72 37.01
CA SER A 137 20.02 22.68 37.73
C SER A 137 19.75 21.23 38.11
N SER A 138 20.26 20.85 39.28
CA SER A 138 19.80 19.71 40.06
C SER A 138 18.33 19.91 40.42
N ARG A 139 17.51 18.87 40.21
CA ARG A 139 16.33 18.64 41.04
C ARG A 139 16.16 17.14 41.21
N ASP A 140 16.73 16.68 42.30
CA ASP A 140 16.31 15.49 43.01
C ASP A 140 14.79 15.47 43.19
N ARG A 141 14.18 14.33 42.85
CA ARG A 141 12.99 13.86 43.57
C ARG A 141 12.92 12.35 43.53
N SER A 142 13.59 11.77 44.51
CA SER A 142 13.31 10.48 45.11
C SER A 142 11.80 10.30 45.32
N THR A 143 11.20 9.33 44.66
CA THR A 143 10.00 8.66 45.18
C THR A 143 10.10 7.17 44.87
N SER A 144 10.61 6.46 45.87
CA SER A 144 10.41 5.03 46.05
C SER A 144 8.90 4.74 46.15
N ARG A 145 8.34 4.05 45.16
CA ARG A 145 7.13 3.26 45.37
C ARG A 145 7.32 1.86 44.81
N ARG A 146 7.89 1.04 45.69
CA ARG A 146 7.50 -0.35 45.94
C ARG A 146 6.03 -0.60 45.53
N ARG A 147 5.83 -1.42 44.50
CA ARG A 147 4.68 -2.32 44.35
C ARG A 147 5.29 -3.64 43.86
N GLN A 148 5.76 -4.51 44.76
CA GLN A 148 4.94 -5.61 45.29
C GLN A 148 3.85 -6.01 44.28
N SER A 149 4.13 -6.96 43.37
CA SER A 149 4.02 -8.40 43.63
C SER A 149 2.72 -8.75 44.36
N THR A 150 1.65 -8.90 43.59
CA THR A 150 0.64 -9.93 43.86
C THR A 150 0.31 -10.63 42.56
N ARG A 151 0.86 -11.83 42.44
CA ARG A 151 0.35 -12.91 41.61
C ARG A 151 -1.16 -13.03 41.85
N LYS A 152 -1.97 -12.96 40.79
CA LYS A 152 -3.27 -13.62 40.79
C LYS A 152 -3.44 -14.32 39.46
N ALA A 153 -3.01 -15.57 39.46
CA ALA A 153 -3.43 -16.57 38.51
C ALA A 153 -4.96 -16.57 38.49
N ARG A 154 -5.55 -16.30 37.32
CA ARG A 154 -6.89 -16.77 37.00
C ARG A 154 -6.71 -17.84 35.94
N ASN A 155 -6.62 -19.07 36.43
CA ASN A 155 -7.12 -20.23 35.72
C ASN A 155 -8.61 -19.95 35.41
N THR A 156 -8.93 -19.80 34.13
CA THR A 156 -10.27 -20.02 33.63
C THR A 156 -10.16 -21.08 32.54
N SER A 157 -10.16 -22.32 33.00
CA SER A 157 -10.59 -23.49 32.25
C SER A 157 -12.11 -23.38 32.04
N SER A 158 -12.52 -23.08 30.81
CA SER A 158 -13.84 -23.39 30.27
C SER A 158 -13.59 -23.60 28.77
N ASN A 159 -13.42 -24.82 28.30
CA ASN A 159 -14.52 -25.74 28.00
C ASN A 159 -15.76 -24.97 27.52
N ARG A 160 -15.73 -24.57 26.24
CA ARG A 160 -16.93 -24.33 25.44
C ARG A 160 -16.70 -24.92 24.07
N GLU A 161 -17.27 -26.12 23.98
CA GLU A 161 -17.83 -26.78 22.82
C GLU A 161 -18.25 -25.84 21.70
N GLY A 162 -18.05 -26.32 20.47
CA GLY A 162 -18.28 -25.61 19.24
C GLY A 162 -19.70 -25.06 19.12
N HIS A 163 -19.78 -23.83 18.61
CA HIS A 163 -20.98 -23.32 17.98
C HIS A 163 -20.63 -22.97 16.54
N ALA A 164 -21.30 -23.70 15.64
CA ALA A 164 -21.36 -23.46 14.22
C ALA A 164 -21.77 -22.02 13.94
N TRP A 165 -21.06 -21.38 13.01
CA TRP A 165 -21.46 -20.11 12.45
C TRP A 165 -22.50 -20.41 11.39
N SER A 166 -23.77 -20.37 11.77
CA SER A 166 -24.89 -20.31 10.83
C SER A 166 -25.32 -18.85 10.63
N ASP A 167 -25.54 -18.55 9.37
CA ASP A 167 -25.93 -17.25 8.81
C ASP A 167 -27.07 -16.59 9.57
N LYS A 168 -26.84 -15.34 10.01
CA LYS A 168 -27.93 -14.41 10.33
C LYS A 168 -27.75 -13.14 9.48
N PRO A 169 -28.76 -12.77 8.66
CA PRO A 169 -28.73 -11.53 7.90
C PRO A 169 -28.84 -10.32 8.85
N TRP A 170 -28.02 -9.31 8.58
CA TRP A 170 -28.06 -8.02 9.28
C TRP A 170 -29.37 -7.29 8.98
N SER A 171 -30.26 -7.19 9.96
CA SER A 171 -31.42 -6.30 9.90
C SER A 171 -30.98 -4.88 10.26
N HIS A 172 -31.18 -3.94 9.33
CA HIS A 172 -30.95 -2.51 9.56
C HIS A 172 -31.92 -1.94 10.60
N PRO A 173 -31.50 -0.98 11.46
CA PRO A 173 -32.43 -0.26 12.33
C PRO A 173 -33.26 0.77 11.50
N PRO A 174 -34.54 1.01 11.84
CA PRO A 174 -35.39 1.92 11.08
C PRO A 174 -35.01 3.39 11.29
N ALA A 175 -35.15 4.15 10.21
CA ALA A 175 -34.91 5.58 10.14
C ALA A 175 -35.86 6.36 11.06
N ARG A 176 -35.27 7.19 11.93
CA ARG A 176 -36.00 8.10 12.81
C ARG A 176 -36.38 9.34 12.01
N GLN A 177 -37.65 9.42 11.59
CA GLN A 177 -38.24 10.63 11.03
C GLN A 177 -38.40 11.68 12.13
N THR A 178 -37.76 12.84 11.99
CA THR A 178 -38.04 14.02 12.81
C THR A 178 -38.71 15.08 11.93
N SER A 179 -40.04 15.11 11.98
CA SER A 179 -40.85 16.24 11.55
C SER A 179 -40.88 17.28 12.68
N ALA A 180 -40.35 18.48 12.41
CA ALA A 180 -40.54 19.65 13.26
C ALA A 180 -40.77 20.88 12.39
N THR A 181 -42.03 21.07 12.03
CA THR A 181 -42.62 22.32 11.57
C THR A 181 -42.61 23.30 12.75
N LYS A 182 -41.96 24.46 12.61
CA LYS A 182 -42.27 25.63 13.45
C LYS A 182 -42.34 26.89 12.59
N GLN A 183 -43.57 27.40 12.55
CA GLN A 183 -43.97 28.67 11.99
C GLN A 183 -43.52 29.84 12.89
N THR A 184 -43.22 30.96 12.24
CA THR A 184 -43.49 32.36 12.62
C THR A 184 -43.14 32.87 14.01
N SER A 185 -42.28 33.89 14.06
CA SER A 185 -42.65 35.17 14.69
C SER A 185 -41.77 36.31 14.15
N SER A 186 -42.44 37.25 13.51
CA SER A 186 -41.98 38.54 13.02
C SER A 186 -41.53 39.43 14.17
N GLY A 187 -40.33 40.02 14.07
CA GLY A 187 -39.76 40.91 15.09
C GLY A 187 -38.98 42.07 14.48
N ARG A 188 -39.66 43.21 14.38
CA ARG A 188 -39.23 44.62 14.35
C ARG A 188 -37.76 44.96 14.04
N LEU A 189 -37.62 45.79 13.00
CA LEU A 189 -36.44 46.54 12.59
C LEU A 189 -36.05 47.62 13.63
N LEU A 190 -34.76 47.69 13.92
CA LEU A 190 -34.06 48.88 14.41
C LEU A 190 -33.01 49.27 13.35
N PRO A 191 -32.90 50.55 12.96
CA PRO A 191 -31.88 50.99 12.03
C PRO A 191 -30.60 51.40 12.76
N GLY A 192 -29.46 51.17 12.12
CA GLY A 192 -28.21 51.87 12.41
C GLY A 192 -27.26 51.16 13.35
N VAL A 193 -26.44 50.26 12.79
CA VAL A 193 -24.97 50.33 12.84
C VAL A 193 -24.45 49.50 11.66
N GLU A 194 -23.98 50.15 10.60
CA GLU A 194 -23.26 49.49 9.50
C GLU A 194 -21.90 48.99 10.00
N LYS A 195 -21.88 47.79 10.57
CA LYS A 195 -20.66 46.99 10.65
C LYS A 195 -20.71 46.01 9.48
N THR A 196 -19.88 46.26 8.48
CA THR A 196 -19.56 45.34 7.38
C THR A 196 -18.84 44.11 7.92
N SER A 197 -19.54 43.31 8.72
CA SER A 197 -19.15 41.96 9.05
C SER A 197 -19.58 41.10 7.86
N SER A 198 -18.63 40.84 6.96
CA SER A 198 -18.75 39.86 5.89
C SER A 198 -18.97 38.48 6.52
N LYS A 199 -20.22 38.20 6.93
CA LYS A 199 -20.70 36.85 7.19
C LYS A 199 -20.68 36.14 5.85
N VAL A 200 -19.56 35.47 5.57
CA VAL A 200 -19.49 34.46 4.51
C VAL A 200 -20.54 33.42 4.87
N SER A 201 -21.67 33.49 4.17
CA SER A 201 -22.78 32.57 4.32
C SER A 201 -22.25 31.16 4.06
N CYS A 202 -22.36 30.26 5.03
CA CYS A 202 -22.02 28.85 4.86
C CYS A 202 -22.96 28.11 3.89
N ALA A 203 -23.87 28.81 3.20
CA ALA A 203 -24.87 28.21 2.32
C ALA A 203 -24.35 27.85 0.92
N ASP A 204 -23.19 28.35 0.49
CA ASP A 204 -22.71 28.16 -0.90
C ASP A 204 -21.68 27.03 -1.07
N TRP A 205 -21.52 26.16 -0.07
CA TRP A 205 -20.63 25.00 -0.22
C TRP A 205 -21.31 23.93 -1.09
N PRO A 206 -20.67 23.47 -2.19
CA PRO A 206 -21.22 22.38 -2.99
C PRO A 206 -21.38 21.12 -2.12
N PRO A 207 -22.46 20.35 -2.32
CA PRO A 207 -22.70 19.14 -1.54
C PRO A 207 -21.55 18.16 -1.72
N LEU A 208 -21.06 17.64 -0.59
CA LEU A 208 -20.01 16.62 -0.58
C LEU A 208 -20.45 15.39 -1.41
N PRO A 209 -19.54 14.80 -2.21
CA PRO A 209 -19.84 13.56 -2.92
C PRO A 209 -20.30 12.48 -1.96
N THR A 210 -21.40 11.80 -2.31
CA THR A 210 -21.92 10.70 -1.51
C THR A 210 -20.99 9.48 -1.59
N HIS A 211 -21.00 8.62 -0.57
CA HIS A 211 -20.24 7.37 -0.59
C HIS A 211 -20.55 6.51 -1.83
N ALA A 212 -21.79 6.55 -2.32
CA ALA A 212 -22.20 5.88 -3.55
C ALA A 212 -21.44 6.41 -4.78
N GLN A 213 -21.31 7.73 -4.93
CA GLN A 213 -20.56 8.35 -6.03
C GLN A 213 -19.07 7.96 -6.00
N HIS A 214 -18.46 7.93 -4.81
CA HIS A 214 -17.06 7.51 -4.68
C HIS A 214 -16.84 6.02 -5.01
N THR A 215 -17.83 5.18 -4.71
CA THR A 215 -17.77 3.74 -5.06
C THR A 215 -17.88 3.56 -6.58
N GLN A 216 -18.84 4.24 -7.21
CA GLN A 216 -19.02 4.22 -8.66
C GLN A 216 -17.76 4.71 -9.42
N GLN A 217 -17.14 5.79 -8.95
CA GLN A 217 -15.88 6.29 -9.54
C GLN A 217 -14.73 5.27 -9.45
N ASN A 218 -14.63 4.55 -8.33
CA ASN A 218 -13.61 3.51 -8.19
C ASN A 218 -13.86 2.30 -9.10
N ASP A 219 -15.13 1.91 -9.28
CA ASP A 219 -15.49 0.81 -10.18
C ASP A 219 -15.22 1.18 -11.65
N GLU A 220 -15.55 2.42 -12.05
CA GLU A 220 -15.20 2.95 -13.38
C GLU A 220 -13.68 2.97 -13.61
N LEU A 221 -12.90 3.41 -12.62
CA LEU A 221 -11.44 3.40 -12.68
C LEU A 221 -10.88 1.99 -12.85
N GLN A 222 -11.46 1.00 -12.17
CA GLN A 222 -11.06 -0.40 -12.32
C GLN A 222 -11.41 -0.97 -13.69
N ALA A 223 -12.59 -0.63 -14.24
CA ALA A 223 -12.99 -1.02 -15.58
C ALA A 223 -12.02 -0.47 -16.64
N LEU A 224 -11.68 0.82 -16.56
CA LEU A 224 -10.72 1.46 -17.45
C LEU A 224 -9.32 0.84 -17.37
N ARG A 225 -8.87 0.44 -16.17
CA ARG A 225 -7.59 -0.27 -16.00
C ARG A 225 -7.58 -1.63 -16.70
N LYS A 226 -8.69 -2.39 -16.60
CA LYS A 226 -8.83 -3.68 -17.30
C LYS A 226 -8.81 -3.49 -18.81
N GLU A 227 -9.56 -2.51 -19.31
CA GLU A 227 -9.59 -2.19 -20.74
C GLU A 227 -8.21 -1.78 -21.27
N ASN A 228 -7.48 -0.92 -20.54
CA ASN A 228 -6.12 -0.51 -20.91
C ASN A 228 -5.16 -1.70 -20.99
N ASN A 229 -5.25 -2.64 -20.05
CA ASN A 229 -4.44 -3.86 -20.07
C ASN A 229 -4.79 -4.76 -21.28
N THR A 230 -6.07 -4.89 -21.61
CA THR A 230 -6.52 -5.63 -22.80
C THR A 230 -6.00 -4.99 -24.08
N LEU A 231 -6.06 -3.66 -24.21
CA LEU A 231 -5.53 -2.94 -25.38
C LEU A 231 -4.02 -3.11 -25.52
N LYS A 232 -3.27 -3.04 -24.41
CA LYS A 232 -1.82 -3.31 -24.41
C LYS A 232 -1.49 -4.73 -24.86
N ALA A 233 -2.26 -5.72 -24.41
CA ALA A 233 -2.08 -7.09 -24.84
C ALA A 233 -2.35 -7.25 -26.35
N ARG A 234 -3.40 -6.61 -26.89
CA ARG A 234 -3.69 -6.62 -28.33
C ARG A 234 -2.57 -5.96 -29.14
N LEU A 235 -2.04 -4.82 -28.69
CA LEU A 235 -0.89 -4.15 -29.31
C LEU A 235 0.33 -5.08 -29.39
N ALA A 236 0.69 -5.74 -28.29
CA ALA A 236 1.83 -6.64 -28.26
C ALA A 236 1.68 -7.82 -29.25
N VAL A 237 0.47 -8.38 -29.39
CA VAL A 237 0.19 -9.44 -30.37
C VAL A 237 0.38 -8.95 -31.80
N MET A 238 -0.06 -7.73 -32.12
CA MET A 238 0.11 -7.16 -33.46
C MET A 238 1.57 -6.82 -33.76
N GLU A 239 2.31 -6.29 -32.79
CA GLU A 239 3.76 -6.04 -32.94
C GLU A 239 4.52 -7.34 -33.25
N ALA A 240 4.20 -8.43 -32.55
CA ALA A 240 4.78 -9.75 -32.83
C ALA A 240 4.42 -10.26 -34.23
N ARG A 241 3.18 -10.04 -34.70
CA ARG A 241 2.73 -10.41 -36.06
C ARG A 241 3.49 -9.64 -37.13
N ILE A 242 3.76 -8.35 -36.92
CA ILE A 242 4.55 -7.52 -37.83
C ILE A 242 5.98 -8.04 -37.91
N GLU A 243 6.60 -8.34 -36.76
CA GLU A 243 7.97 -8.88 -36.73
C GLU A 243 8.08 -10.25 -37.43
N GLU A 244 7.04 -11.08 -37.34
CA GLU A 244 6.97 -12.35 -38.07
C GLU A 244 6.87 -12.12 -39.59
N LEU A 245 6.02 -11.19 -40.03
CA LEU A 245 5.84 -10.87 -41.45
C LEU A 245 7.09 -10.22 -42.05
N THR A 246 7.78 -9.35 -41.32
CA THR A 246 9.04 -8.76 -41.78
C THR A 246 10.13 -9.81 -41.94
N LYS A 247 10.24 -10.77 -41.01
CA LYS A 247 11.16 -11.92 -41.13
C LYS A 247 10.84 -12.81 -42.35
N LYS A 248 9.56 -13.08 -42.61
CA LYS A 248 9.14 -13.85 -43.79
C LYS A 248 9.48 -13.12 -45.09
N ASN A 249 9.27 -11.80 -45.13
CA ASN A 249 9.56 -10.99 -46.31
C ASN A 249 11.08 -10.90 -46.60
N THR A 250 11.91 -10.71 -45.57
CA THR A 250 13.38 -10.69 -45.74
C THR A 250 13.92 -12.04 -46.19
N GLN A 251 13.36 -13.15 -45.71
CA GLN A 251 13.70 -14.50 -46.18
C GLN A 251 13.35 -14.70 -47.67
N GLN A 252 12.19 -14.21 -48.12
CA GLN A 252 11.79 -14.33 -49.52
C GLN A 252 12.67 -13.48 -50.45
N HIS A 253 12.99 -12.24 -50.08
CA HIS A 253 13.84 -11.36 -50.88
C HIS A 253 15.29 -11.86 -50.97
N GLY A 254 15.86 -12.41 -49.90
CA GLY A 254 17.20 -12.98 -49.92
C GLY A 254 17.38 -14.16 -50.88
N MET A 255 16.30 -14.84 -51.27
CA MET A 255 16.35 -15.92 -52.27
C MET A 255 16.35 -15.41 -53.72
N ILE A 256 15.80 -14.22 -53.99
CA ILE A 256 15.63 -13.71 -55.35
C ILE A 256 16.93 -13.10 -55.90
N GLU A 257 17.76 -12.50 -55.04
CA GLU A 257 19.03 -11.86 -55.46
C GLU A 257 20.11 -12.86 -55.94
N THR A 258 19.92 -14.17 -55.72
CA THR A 258 20.89 -15.19 -56.16
C THR A 258 20.64 -15.75 -57.55
N ASN A 259 19.52 -15.40 -58.21
CA ASN A 259 19.08 -16.09 -59.43
C ASN A 259 18.97 -15.21 -60.69
N THR A 260 19.54 -13.98 -60.67
CA THR A 260 19.43 -13.02 -61.79
C THR A 260 20.63 -12.98 -62.75
N ASN A 261 21.64 -13.84 -62.59
CA ASN A 261 22.66 -14.05 -63.61
C ASN A 261 22.27 -15.23 -64.50
N SER A 262 21.58 -14.98 -65.62
CA SER A 262 21.61 -15.73 -66.90
C SER A 262 20.26 -15.72 -67.63
N SER A 263 20.01 -14.77 -68.52
CA SER A 263 19.30 -15.01 -69.79
C SER A 263 19.23 -13.76 -70.66
N PRO A 264 19.86 -13.74 -71.84
CA PRO A 264 19.73 -12.63 -72.78
C PRO A 264 18.39 -12.69 -73.54
N LEU A 265 17.85 -11.50 -73.74
CA LEU A 265 16.59 -11.15 -74.39
C LEU A 265 16.50 -11.64 -75.84
N GLN A 266 15.38 -12.28 -76.19
CA GLN A 266 14.93 -12.44 -77.57
C GLN A 266 13.60 -11.68 -77.73
N ALA A 267 13.64 -10.58 -78.49
CA ALA A 267 12.52 -9.70 -78.74
C ALA A 267 11.53 -10.33 -79.74
N GLN A 268 10.24 -10.33 -79.41
CA GLN A 268 9.16 -10.56 -80.37
C GLN A 268 8.27 -9.31 -80.51
N PRO A 269 7.80 -8.98 -81.73
CA PRO A 269 6.97 -7.82 -81.98
C PRO A 269 5.47 -8.08 -81.72
N GLN A 270 4.81 -7.07 -81.16
CA GLN A 270 3.42 -7.06 -80.73
C GLN A 270 2.44 -6.83 -81.90
N GLN A 271 1.28 -7.48 -81.87
CA GLN A 271 0.09 -7.07 -82.63
C GLN A 271 -1.14 -6.85 -81.74
N HIS A 272 -1.81 -5.74 -82.08
CA HIS A 272 -3.18 -5.27 -81.86
C HIS A 272 -4.14 -5.90 -80.84
N GLY A 273 -4.70 -5.00 -80.01
CA GLY A 273 -6.12 -4.67 -80.13
C GLY A 273 -7.10 -5.53 -79.34
N GLN A 274 -6.89 -5.70 -78.04
CA GLN A 274 -7.94 -6.14 -77.11
C GLN A 274 -7.97 -5.21 -75.91
N VAL A 275 -9.18 -4.78 -75.51
CA VAL A 275 -9.45 -4.10 -74.24
C VAL A 275 -9.02 -5.07 -73.13
N GLN A 276 -7.80 -4.87 -72.64
CA GLN A 276 -7.20 -5.73 -71.63
C GLN A 276 -7.97 -5.53 -70.32
N PRO A 277 -8.45 -6.61 -69.67
CA PRO A 277 -8.98 -6.51 -68.32
C PRO A 277 -7.91 -5.87 -67.43
N HIS A 278 -8.34 -4.96 -66.56
CA HIS A 278 -7.44 -4.26 -65.64
C HIS A 278 -6.49 -5.28 -64.98
N PRO A 279 -5.17 -5.08 -65.06
CA PRO A 279 -4.24 -6.03 -64.47
C PRO A 279 -4.58 -6.16 -62.98
N PRO A 280 -4.65 -7.39 -62.44
CA PRO A 280 -4.88 -7.58 -61.01
C PRO A 280 -3.83 -6.76 -60.24
N PRO A 281 -4.21 -6.16 -59.10
CA PRO A 281 -3.28 -5.37 -58.30
C PRO A 281 -2.01 -6.18 -58.05
N SER A 282 -0.86 -5.56 -58.25
CA SER A 282 0.39 -6.27 -58.07
C SER A 282 0.49 -6.71 -56.61
N LEU A 283 1.20 -7.81 -56.35
CA LEU A 283 1.43 -8.27 -54.98
C LEU A 283 2.04 -7.14 -54.11
N GLY A 284 2.85 -6.27 -54.72
CA GLY A 284 3.40 -5.07 -54.08
C GLY A 284 2.34 -4.06 -53.64
N ASP A 285 1.32 -3.81 -54.47
CA ASP A 285 0.21 -2.89 -54.14
C ASP A 285 -0.61 -3.42 -52.96
N ILE A 286 -0.86 -4.74 -52.92
CA ILE A 286 -1.56 -5.39 -51.81
C ILE A 286 -0.76 -5.25 -50.51
N TYR A 287 0.57 -5.48 -50.55
CA TYR A 287 1.42 -5.29 -49.37
C TYR A 287 1.44 -3.83 -48.89
N GLN A 288 1.50 -2.86 -49.81
CA GLN A 288 1.46 -1.44 -49.45
C GLN A 288 0.14 -1.05 -48.81
N GLN A 289 -1.00 -1.56 -49.33
CA GLN A 289 -2.30 -1.34 -48.73
C GLN A 289 -2.38 -1.90 -47.30
N ILE A 290 -1.91 -3.15 -47.09
CA ILE A 290 -1.88 -3.76 -45.75
C ILE A 290 -1.02 -2.93 -44.79
N ILE A 291 0.16 -2.46 -45.23
CA ILE A 291 1.04 -1.62 -44.39
C ILE A 291 0.34 -0.31 -44.03
N GLN A 292 -0.37 0.33 -44.96
CA GLN A 292 -1.13 1.56 -44.69
C GLN A 292 -2.27 1.33 -43.69
N GLU A 293 -3.05 0.26 -43.87
CA GLU A 293 -4.13 -0.11 -42.93
C GLU A 293 -3.58 -0.37 -41.52
N PHE A 294 -2.45 -1.06 -41.40
CA PHE A 294 -1.79 -1.29 -40.11
C PHE A 294 -1.28 0.01 -39.46
N ARG A 295 -0.74 0.95 -40.24
CA ARG A 295 -0.32 2.27 -39.72
C ARG A 295 -1.52 3.05 -39.19
N ALA A 296 -2.59 3.14 -39.97
CA ALA A 296 -3.82 3.82 -39.57
C ALA A 296 -4.41 3.21 -38.30
N PHE A 297 -4.44 1.89 -38.19
CA PHE A 297 -4.90 1.19 -36.99
C PHE A 297 -4.03 1.49 -35.76
N ARG A 298 -2.69 1.51 -35.93
CA ARG A 298 -1.76 1.85 -34.84
C ARG A 298 -1.97 3.29 -34.35
N GLU A 299 -2.08 4.24 -35.27
CA GLU A 299 -2.35 5.65 -34.95
C GLU A 299 -3.68 5.81 -34.22
N GLN A 300 -4.73 5.14 -34.68
CA GLN A 300 -6.03 5.13 -33.99
C GLN A 300 -5.91 4.58 -32.56
N THR A 301 -5.17 3.48 -32.38
CA THR A 301 -4.98 2.87 -31.05
C THR A 301 -4.15 3.77 -30.14
N GLN A 302 -3.12 4.43 -30.66
CA GLN A 302 -2.33 5.41 -29.91
C GLN A 302 -3.17 6.62 -29.50
N ALA A 303 -4.01 7.15 -30.39
CA ALA A 303 -4.94 8.23 -30.07
C ALA A 303 -5.94 7.84 -28.98
N GLN A 304 -6.48 6.62 -29.01
CA GLN A 304 -7.34 6.10 -27.93
C GLN A 304 -6.60 5.99 -26.60
N LEU A 305 -5.34 5.55 -26.62
CA LEU A 305 -4.52 5.42 -25.42
C LEU A 305 -4.18 6.79 -24.82
N GLN A 306 -3.88 7.78 -25.67
CA GLN A 306 -3.66 9.16 -25.24
C GLN A 306 -4.93 9.78 -24.64
N LYS A 307 -6.09 9.62 -25.29
CA LYS A 307 -7.38 10.07 -24.74
C LYS A 307 -7.70 9.42 -23.39
N ALA A 308 -7.37 8.14 -23.23
CA ALA A 308 -7.51 7.46 -21.94
C ALA A 308 -6.58 8.05 -20.89
N GLN A 309 -5.32 8.34 -21.23
CA GLN A 309 -4.35 8.99 -20.33
C GLN A 309 -4.80 10.39 -19.88
N GLU A 310 -5.35 11.19 -20.80
CA GLU A 310 -5.93 12.50 -20.51
C GLU A 310 -7.09 12.36 -19.51
N LYS A 311 -8.02 11.42 -19.75
CA LYS A 311 -9.13 11.14 -18.82
C LYS A 311 -8.63 10.69 -17.44
N PHE A 312 -7.57 9.87 -17.37
CA PHE A 312 -6.95 9.49 -16.09
C PHE A 312 -6.35 10.69 -15.36
N THR A 313 -5.74 11.61 -16.10
CA THR A 313 -5.12 12.82 -15.54
C THR A 313 -6.17 13.77 -14.99
N GLU A 314 -7.24 14.02 -15.75
CA GLU A 314 -8.40 14.82 -15.33
C GLU A 314 -9.05 14.26 -14.05
N MET A 315 -9.28 12.95 -14.01
CA MET A 315 -9.81 12.28 -12.81
C MET A 315 -8.86 12.40 -11.62
N GLY A 316 -7.55 12.32 -11.85
CA GLY A 316 -6.53 12.54 -10.83
C GLY A 316 -6.56 13.94 -10.23
N GLU A 317 -6.72 14.96 -11.07
CA GLU A 317 -6.86 16.36 -10.63
C GLU A 317 -8.15 16.59 -9.85
N GLN A 318 -9.27 15.98 -10.27
CA GLN A 318 -10.54 16.03 -9.56
C GLN A 318 -10.42 15.42 -8.16
N ILE A 319 -9.78 14.24 -8.04
CA ILE A 319 -9.52 13.59 -6.75
C ILE A 319 -8.63 14.46 -5.86
N ALA A 320 -7.58 15.08 -6.43
CA ALA A 320 -6.70 15.99 -5.70
C ALA A 320 -7.44 17.27 -5.23
N GLY A 321 -8.35 17.80 -6.04
CA GLY A 321 -9.26 18.89 -5.68
C GLY A 321 -10.15 18.53 -4.49
N ASN A 322 -10.83 17.38 -4.56
CA ASN A 322 -11.66 16.87 -3.47
C ASN A 322 -10.85 16.65 -2.18
N ARG A 323 -9.60 16.20 -2.27
CA ARG A 323 -8.73 16.08 -1.09
C ARG A 323 -8.46 17.44 -0.45
N ARG A 324 -8.09 18.45 -1.25
CA ARG A 324 -7.82 19.80 -0.76
C ARG A 324 -9.04 20.37 -0.06
N TYR A 325 -10.22 20.18 -0.66
CA TYR A 325 -11.51 20.56 -0.07
C TYR A 325 -11.76 19.90 1.29
N ILE A 326 -11.59 18.58 1.40
CA ILE A 326 -11.79 17.87 2.67
C ILE A 326 -10.78 18.33 3.74
N GLN A 327 -9.55 18.65 3.36
CA GLN A 327 -8.53 19.17 4.28
C GLN A 327 -8.87 20.58 4.78
N THR A 328 -9.32 21.49 3.91
CA THR A 328 -9.75 22.84 4.30
C THR A 328 -10.98 22.78 5.20
N ALA A 329 -11.96 21.93 4.89
CA ALA A 329 -13.13 21.72 5.74
C ALA A 329 -12.74 21.22 7.15
N ASN A 330 -11.91 20.17 7.24
CA ASN A 330 -11.48 19.62 8.53
C ASN A 330 -10.65 20.61 9.37
N THR A 331 -9.81 21.43 8.72
CA THR A 331 -9.04 22.46 9.43
C THR A 331 -9.93 23.60 9.93
N ALA A 332 -10.95 24.00 9.15
CA ALA A 332 -11.96 24.96 9.59
C ALA A 332 -12.75 24.44 10.80
N THR A 333 -13.23 23.20 10.77
CA THR A 333 -13.94 22.58 11.90
C THR A 333 -13.06 22.48 13.16
N ARG A 334 -11.77 22.16 13.00
CA ARG A 334 -10.81 22.15 14.14
C ARG A 334 -10.63 23.55 14.74
N ARG A 335 -10.50 24.60 13.91
CA ARG A 335 -10.41 25.99 14.38
C ARG A 335 -11.68 26.40 15.13
N GLU A 336 -12.86 26.09 14.59
CA GLU A 336 -14.13 26.38 15.26
C GLU A 336 -14.24 25.67 16.62
N MET A 337 -13.83 24.40 16.69
CA MET A 337 -13.82 23.65 17.96
C MET A 337 -12.83 24.25 18.98
N GLN A 338 -11.67 24.73 18.53
CA GLN A 338 -10.70 25.42 19.38
C GLN A 338 -11.25 26.75 19.89
N GLU A 339 -11.91 27.52 19.04
CA GLU A 339 -12.53 28.80 19.40
C GLU A 339 -13.69 28.60 20.40
N ARG A 340 -14.53 27.57 20.21
CA ARG A 340 -15.56 27.18 21.18
C ARG A 340 -14.95 26.78 22.53
N LYS A 341 -13.82 26.06 22.54
CA LYS A 341 -13.09 25.71 23.77
C LYS A 341 -12.50 26.95 24.46
N LYS A 342 -12.02 27.93 23.69
CA LYS A 342 -11.50 29.20 24.22
C LYS A 342 -12.62 30.00 24.90
N ARG A 343 -13.78 30.15 24.24
CA ARG A 343 -14.97 30.81 24.80
C ARG A 343 -15.49 30.16 26.09
N ARG A 344 -15.37 28.84 26.23
CA ARG A 344 -15.75 28.13 27.48
C ARG A 344 -14.75 28.31 28.63
N LYS A 345 -13.51 28.73 28.33
CA LYS A 345 -12.46 28.94 29.32
C LYS A 345 -12.37 30.37 29.80
N GLU A 346 -12.95 31.33 29.09
CA GLU A 346 -13.16 32.67 29.65
C GLU A 346 -14.20 32.55 30.76
N PRO A 347 -13.80 32.69 32.04
CA PRO A 347 -14.76 32.71 33.13
C PRO A 347 -15.73 33.86 32.88
N ASP A 348 -17.01 33.66 33.16
CA ASP A 348 -18.04 34.70 33.07
C ASP A 348 -17.64 35.90 33.96
N LEU A 349 -16.88 36.84 33.41
CA LEU A 349 -16.52 38.11 34.06
C LEU A 349 -17.76 38.99 34.32
N CYS A 350 -18.95 38.55 33.91
CA CYS A 350 -20.23 39.21 34.20
C CYS A 350 -20.80 38.89 35.59
N LYS A 351 -20.13 38.12 36.46
CA LYS A 351 -20.64 37.86 37.82
C LYS A 351 -20.28 38.91 38.87
N ASP A 352 -19.32 39.80 38.62
CA ASP A 352 -18.86 40.77 39.63
C ASP A 352 -19.23 42.24 39.35
N THR A 353 -19.90 42.54 38.23
CA THR A 353 -20.56 43.83 38.09
C THR A 353 -21.90 43.76 38.81
N GLY A 354 -21.90 44.16 40.09
CA GLY A 354 -23.10 44.35 40.91
C GLY A 354 -24.03 45.44 40.36
N ILE A 355 -24.55 45.24 39.16
CA ILE A 355 -25.67 46.01 38.63
C ILE A 355 -26.90 45.45 39.34
N LEU A 356 -27.21 46.07 40.48
CA LEU A 356 -28.51 45.97 41.13
C LEU A 356 -29.56 46.37 40.08
N ILE A 357 -30.17 45.39 39.42
CA ILE A 357 -31.39 45.65 38.65
C ILE A 357 -32.46 45.93 39.70
N GLN A 358 -32.68 47.21 39.99
CA GLN A 358 -33.86 47.66 40.71
C GLN A 358 -35.08 47.22 39.89
N THR A 359 -35.74 46.17 40.35
CA THR A 359 -37.06 45.80 39.85
C THR A 359 -38.02 46.93 40.20
N PRO A 360 -38.73 47.53 39.22
CA PRO A 360 -39.75 48.52 39.54
C PRO A 360 -40.85 47.83 40.35
N TYR A 361 -41.11 48.39 41.53
CA TYR A 361 -42.14 47.95 42.46
C TYR A 361 -43.49 47.82 41.74
N ALA A 362 -44.10 46.65 41.88
CA ALA A 362 -45.49 46.44 41.54
C ALA A 362 -46.37 47.29 42.48
N THR A 363 -47.13 48.21 41.90
CA THR A 363 -48.20 48.95 42.57
C THR A 363 -49.34 47.99 42.92
N PRO A 364 -49.74 47.86 44.21
CA PRO A 364 -50.98 47.17 44.55
C PRO A 364 -52.18 48.10 44.31
N LEU A 365 -53.26 47.50 43.81
CA LEU A 365 -54.58 48.11 43.52
C LEU A 365 -55.36 48.43 44.80
#